data_AF-A0A1I7W297-F1
#
_entry.id   AF-A0A1I7W297-F1
#
_cell.length_a   1.000
_cell.length_b   1.000
_cell.length_c   1.000
_cell.angle_alpha   90.00
_cell.angle_beta   90.00
_cell.angle_gamma   90.00
#
_symmetry.space_group_name_H-M   'P 1'
#
loop_
_entity.id
_entity.type
_entity.pdbx_description
1 polymer ?
#
loop_
_entity_poly.entity_id
_entity_poly.type
_entity_poly.pdbx_seq_one_letter_code
_entity_poly.pdbx_strand_id
1 'polypeptide(L)'
;MQLSVSRRLIANLIHFHNDTLWANEMKNVLMECCTVIPNFITEQEEASLLDEINPHMKRMRYEKSHWDDAIHLYREREQLNWRTENEAILDRIRRHSFKKDDKQYSFVHILDLHEDGVIKPHIDSTRYCGDIITGLSLLSDAVMRLRHKDQKDQLIVDLFLQKRSLYKLGEVSRYEFYHEILGKAESYFMGKPIPRSRRISIICRDLPPNVQENELPLPTMLQKKNSCCNKRY
;
A
#
# COMPACT_ATOMS: atom_id res chain seq x y z
N MET A 1 39.02 -16.30 -21.47
CA MET A 1 38.16 -15.36 -22.23
C MET A 1 36.92 -15.12 -21.38
N GLN A 2 36.68 -13.88 -20.99
CA GLN A 2 35.78 -13.46 -19.91
C GLN A 2 34.32 -13.89 -20.13
N LEU A 3 33.77 -14.62 -19.16
CA LEU A 3 32.32 -14.70 -18.96
C LEU A 3 31.86 -13.36 -18.39
N SER A 4 31.06 -12.63 -19.15
CA SER A 4 30.50 -11.33 -18.78
C SER A 4 29.69 -11.44 -17.49
N VAL A 5 30.21 -10.84 -16.43
CA VAL A 5 29.54 -10.66 -15.15
C VAL A 5 28.39 -9.66 -15.34
N SER A 6 27.23 -10.12 -15.77
CA SER A 6 25.97 -9.38 -15.57
C SER A 6 25.51 -9.59 -14.13
N ARG A 7 26.27 -9.03 -13.18
CA ARG A 7 25.69 -8.64 -11.89
C ARG A 7 24.67 -7.54 -12.22
N ARG A 8 23.40 -7.91 -12.40
CA ARG A 8 22.31 -6.94 -12.22
C ARG A 8 22.51 -6.39 -10.81
N LEU A 9 22.99 -5.15 -10.68
CA LEU A 9 22.91 -4.41 -9.44
C LEU A 9 21.44 -4.48 -9.02
N ILE A 10 21.15 -5.22 -7.95
CA ILE A 10 19.88 -5.06 -7.24
C ILE A 10 19.91 -3.61 -6.78
N ALA A 11 19.13 -2.75 -7.42
CA ALA A 11 19.00 -1.38 -6.99
C ALA A 11 18.45 -1.41 -5.56
N ASN A 12 19.17 -0.82 -4.62
CA ASN A 12 18.64 -0.64 -3.28
C ASN A 12 17.52 0.40 -3.36
N LEU A 13 16.28 -0.02 -3.15
CA LEU A 13 15.08 0.83 -3.23
C LEU A 13 14.71 1.45 -1.88
N ILE A 14 15.48 1.16 -0.83
CA ILE A 14 15.27 1.68 0.52
C ILE A 14 16.56 2.37 0.99
N HIS A 15 16.46 3.65 1.31
CA HIS A 15 17.60 4.47 1.69
C HIS A 15 17.39 5.05 3.09
N PHE A 16 18.23 4.62 4.03
CA PHE A 16 18.31 5.22 5.37
C PHE A 16 19.17 6.48 5.30
N HIS A 17 18.61 7.61 5.72
CA HIS A 17 19.36 8.84 5.95
C HIS A 17 20.01 8.80 7.32
N ASN A 18 21.04 9.63 7.54
CA ASN A 18 21.73 9.73 8.82
C ASN A 18 22.14 8.37 9.38
N ASP A 19 22.77 7.53 8.53
CA ASP A 19 22.97 6.10 8.77
C ASP A 19 23.56 5.75 10.16
N THR A 20 24.41 6.64 10.70
CA THR A 20 25.07 6.51 12.01
C THR A 20 24.16 6.73 13.22
N LEU A 21 22.97 7.33 13.05
CA LEU A 21 22.01 7.58 14.14
C LEU A 21 21.08 6.40 14.40
N TRP A 22 21.06 5.42 13.51
CA TRP A 22 20.16 4.29 13.59
C TRP A 22 20.75 3.14 14.40
N ALA A 23 19.97 2.61 15.34
CA ALA A 23 20.26 1.30 15.93
C ALA A 23 20.14 0.20 14.87
N ASN A 24 21.07 -0.75 14.85
CA ASN A 24 21.08 -1.85 13.87
C ASN A 24 19.82 -2.70 13.96
N GLU A 25 19.32 -2.91 15.18
CA GLU A 25 18.10 -3.66 15.47
C GLU A 25 16.89 -3.00 14.79
N MET A 26 16.77 -1.66 14.88
CA MET A 26 15.69 -0.91 14.24
C MET A 26 15.78 -0.98 12.71
N LYS A 27 16.99 -0.90 12.13
CA LYS A 27 17.16 -1.08 10.67
C LYS A 27 16.71 -2.47 10.23
N ASN A 28 17.11 -3.51 10.96
CA ASN A 28 16.74 -4.89 10.63
C ASN A 28 15.22 -5.07 10.67
N VAL A 29 14.57 -4.61 11.74
CA VAL A 29 13.10 -4.68 11.86
C VAL A 29 12.42 -3.91 10.72
N LEU A 30 12.89 -2.72 10.38
CA LEU A 30 12.34 -1.96 9.25
C LEU A 30 12.54 -2.68 7.92
N MET A 31 13.69 -3.29 7.69
CA MET A 31 13.95 -4.05 6.45
C MET A 31 13.09 -5.32 6.33
N GLU A 32 12.54 -5.84 7.44
CA GLU A 32 11.60 -6.96 7.44
C GLU A 32 10.16 -6.52 7.19
N CYS A 33 9.73 -5.39 7.77
CA CYS A 33 8.35 -4.93 7.69
C CYS A 33 8.08 -3.88 6.59
N CYS A 34 9.12 -3.31 5.99
CA CYS A 34 9.05 -2.30 4.93
C CYS A 34 9.74 -2.80 3.67
N THR A 35 9.00 -2.93 2.56
CA THR A 35 9.54 -3.49 1.32
C THR A 35 9.08 -2.72 0.08
N VAL A 36 9.91 -2.76 -0.97
CA VAL A 36 9.56 -2.32 -2.32
C VAL A 36 9.99 -3.39 -3.31
N ILE A 37 9.04 -3.88 -4.11
CA ILE A 37 9.27 -4.91 -5.12
C ILE A 37 9.11 -4.28 -6.50
N PRO A 38 10.20 -4.08 -7.26
CA PRO A 38 10.13 -3.48 -8.58
C PRO A 38 9.51 -4.47 -9.58
N ASN A 39 8.81 -3.94 -10.59
CA ASN A 39 8.17 -4.74 -11.65
C ASN A 39 7.30 -5.89 -11.11
N PHE A 40 6.54 -5.62 -10.03
CA PHE A 40 5.57 -6.57 -9.46
C PHE A 40 4.44 -6.90 -10.45
N ILE A 41 4.12 -5.94 -11.31
CA ILE A 41 3.26 -6.14 -12.47
C ILE A 41 4.03 -5.90 -13.77
N THR A 42 3.53 -6.53 -14.83
CA THR A 42 3.96 -6.31 -16.22
C THR A 42 3.35 -5.02 -16.79
N GLU A 43 3.82 -4.60 -17.95
CA GLU A 43 3.25 -3.44 -18.67
C GLU A 43 1.83 -3.72 -19.16
N GLN A 44 1.54 -4.97 -19.53
CA GLN A 44 0.21 -5.43 -19.94
C GLN A 44 -0.78 -5.39 -18.78
N GLU A 45 -0.34 -5.84 -17.60
CA GLU A 45 -1.14 -5.75 -16.37
C GLU A 45 -1.38 -4.28 -15.95
N GLU A 46 -0.36 -3.42 -16.05
CA GLU A 46 -0.52 -1.98 -15.83
C GLU A 46 -1.55 -1.37 -16.79
N ALA A 47 -1.48 -1.70 -18.08
CA ALA A 47 -2.44 -1.25 -19.07
C ALA A 47 -3.87 -1.72 -18.76
N SER A 48 -4.05 -3.00 -18.40
CA SER A 48 -5.35 -3.57 -18.04
C SER A 48 -6.00 -2.85 -16.84
N LEU A 49 -5.22 -2.57 -15.80
CA LEU A 49 -5.68 -1.81 -14.63
C LEU A 49 -6.07 -0.39 -15.03
N LEU A 50 -5.25 0.28 -15.85
CA LEU A 50 -5.50 1.64 -16.30
C LEU A 50 -6.73 1.76 -17.21
N ASP A 51 -7.00 0.79 -18.06
CA ASP A 51 -8.19 0.74 -18.92
C ASP A 51 -9.48 0.62 -18.09
N GLU A 52 -9.40 -0.07 -16.95
CA GLU A 52 -10.52 -0.15 -16.01
C GLU A 52 -10.65 1.11 -15.15
N ILE A 53 -9.55 1.68 -14.65
CA ILE A 53 -9.57 2.79 -13.69
C ILE A 53 -9.85 4.15 -14.35
N ASN A 54 -9.21 4.44 -15.49
CA ASN A 54 -9.22 5.78 -16.10
C ASN A 54 -10.62 6.29 -16.50
N PRO A 55 -11.54 5.48 -17.04
CA PRO A 55 -12.89 5.95 -17.40
C PRO A 55 -13.65 6.57 -16.21
N HIS A 56 -13.43 6.06 -15.00
CA HIS A 56 -14.01 6.59 -13.78
C HIS A 56 -13.25 7.83 -13.29
N MET A 57 -11.92 7.74 -13.19
CA MET A 57 -11.07 8.82 -12.70
C MET A 57 -11.23 10.11 -13.51
N LYS A 58 -11.25 10.02 -14.86
CA LYS A 58 -11.34 11.18 -15.75
C LYS A 58 -12.59 12.04 -15.54
N ARG A 59 -13.66 11.48 -14.95
CA ARG A 59 -14.91 12.20 -14.67
C ARG A 59 -14.86 12.99 -13.35
N MET A 60 -13.87 12.72 -12.50
CA MET A 60 -13.68 13.38 -11.21
C MET A 60 -12.69 14.53 -11.33
N ARG A 61 -12.94 15.59 -10.57
CA ARG A 61 -12.05 16.76 -10.46
C ARG A 61 -10.97 16.47 -9.42
N TYR A 62 -9.81 17.08 -9.59
CA TYR A 62 -8.81 17.10 -8.52
C TYR A 62 -9.29 17.99 -7.38
N GLU A 63 -9.22 17.45 -6.17
CA GLU A 63 -9.49 18.11 -4.91
C GLU A 63 -8.22 18.80 -4.41
N LYS A 64 -8.37 20.01 -3.85
CA LYS A 64 -7.23 20.81 -3.37
C LYS A 64 -6.75 20.40 -1.99
N SER A 65 -7.62 19.83 -1.16
CA SER A 65 -7.32 19.40 0.21
C SER A 65 -8.43 18.47 0.72
N HIS A 66 -8.04 17.44 1.47
CA HIS A 66 -8.93 16.60 2.26
C HIS A 66 -9.26 17.27 3.62
N TRP A 67 -10.24 16.76 4.38
CA TRP A 67 -10.64 17.35 5.68
C TRP A 67 -9.54 17.26 6.75
N ASP A 68 -8.64 16.27 6.64
CA ASP A 68 -7.47 16.08 7.49
C ASP A 68 -6.20 16.74 6.92
N ASP A 69 -6.31 17.42 5.78
CA ASP A 69 -5.24 18.11 5.07
C ASP A 69 -4.06 17.21 4.66
N ALA A 70 -4.22 15.88 4.67
CA ALA A 70 -3.12 14.94 4.40
C ALA A 70 -2.75 14.84 2.91
N ILE A 71 -3.71 15.08 2.00
CA ILE A 71 -3.50 14.92 0.55
C ILE A 71 -3.91 16.19 -0.20
N HIS A 72 -3.07 16.59 -1.16
CA HIS A 72 -3.29 17.75 -2.03
C HIS A 72 -3.24 17.40 -3.51
N LEU A 73 -4.13 18.02 -4.30
CA LEU A 73 -4.25 17.86 -5.75
C LEU A 73 -4.37 16.38 -6.14
N TYR A 74 -5.42 15.76 -5.61
CA TYR A 74 -5.70 14.34 -5.80
C TYR A 74 -7.15 14.12 -6.19
N ARG A 75 -7.48 12.92 -6.65
CA ARG A 75 -8.84 12.41 -6.71
C ARG A 75 -8.79 10.95 -6.31
N GLU A 76 -9.82 10.48 -5.63
CA GLU A 76 -9.82 9.12 -5.11
C GLU A 76 -11.17 8.46 -5.25
N ARG A 77 -11.17 7.13 -5.15
CA ARG A 77 -12.38 6.34 -5.03
C ARG A 77 -12.05 4.98 -4.45
N GLU A 78 -13.08 4.35 -3.93
CA GLU A 78 -13.08 2.95 -3.56
C GLU A 78 -13.68 2.10 -4.70
N GLN A 79 -13.12 0.92 -4.92
CA GLN A 79 -13.64 -0.04 -5.90
C GLN A 79 -13.72 -1.45 -5.30
N LEU A 80 -14.91 -2.05 -5.38
CA LEU A 80 -15.17 -3.43 -4.96
C LEU A 80 -15.03 -4.43 -6.10
N ASN A 81 -15.71 -4.17 -7.22
CA ASN A 81 -15.76 -5.10 -8.34
C ASN A 81 -14.66 -4.77 -9.35
N TRP A 82 -13.88 -5.77 -9.73
CA TRP A 82 -12.85 -5.67 -10.76
C TRP A 82 -13.10 -6.65 -11.90
N ARG A 83 -12.53 -6.39 -13.08
CA ARG A 83 -12.49 -7.40 -14.14
C ARG A 83 -11.67 -8.60 -13.69
N THR A 84 -12.00 -9.79 -14.21
CA THR A 84 -11.36 -11.06 -13.81
C THR A 84 -9.83 -11.01 -13.91
N GLU A 85 -9.30 -10.42 -14.98
CA GLU A 85 -7.86 -10.25 -15.19
C GLU A 85 -7.19 -9.33 -14.15
N ASN A 86 -7.91 -8.31 -13.68
CA ASN A 86 -7.40 -7.36 -12.70
C ASN A 86 -7.59 -7.86 -11.26
N GLU A 87 -8.67 -8.61 -10.99
CA GLU A 87 -8.87 -9.31 -9.70
C GLU A 87 -7.73 -10.30 -9.45
N ALA A 88 -7.25 -11.00 -10.48
CA ALA A 88 -6.10 -11.90 -10.35
C ALA A 88 -4.81 -11.17 -9.91
N ILE A 89 -4.63 -9.90 -10.31
CA ILE A 89 -3.53 -9.05 -9.87
C ILE A 89 -3.73 -8.68 -8.40
N LEU A 90 -4.94 -8.25 -8.01
CA LEU A 90 -5.27 -7.94 -6.63
C LEU A 90 -5.07 -9.14 -5.71
N ASP A 91 -5.51 -10.33 -6.11
CA ASP A 91 -5.27 -11.56 -5.35
C ASP A 91 -3.79 -11.89 -5.21
N ARG A 92 -2.97 -11.53 -6.20
CA ARG A 92 -1.51 -11.67 -6.11
C ARG A 92 -0.93 -10.67 -5.12
N ILE A 93 -1.39 -9.42 -5.11
CA ILE A 93 -1.02 -8.41 -4.09
C ILE A 93 -1.40 -8.92 -2.71
N ARG A 94 -2.64 -9.39 -2.54
CA ARG A 94 -3.17 -9.81 -1.24
C ARG A 94 -2.38 -10.98 -0.66
N ARG A 95 -2.15 -12.03 -1.46
CA ARG A 95 -1.35 -13.20 -1.06
C ARG A 95 0.10 -12.86 -0.74
N HIS A 96 0.64 -11.81 -1.34
CA HIS A 96 2.02 -11.40 -1.09
C HIS A 96 2.14 -10.58 0.21
N SER A 97 1.20 -9.66 0.42
CA SER A 97 1.34 -8.65 1.48
C SER A 97 0.75 -9.06 2.82
N PHE A 98 -0.37 -9.80 2.82
CA PHE A 98 -1.12 -10.15 4.02
C PHE A 98 -0.96 -11.63 4.39
N LYS A 99 -1.14 -11.96 5.66
CA LYS A 99 -1.19 -13.36 6.11
C LYS A 99 -2.49 -14.01 5.63
N LYS A 100 -2.49 -15.34 5.53
CA LYS A 100 -3.60 -16.12 4.97
C LYS A 100 -4.94 -15.85 5.67
N ASP A 101 -4.92 -15.57 6.96
CA ASP A 101 -6.12 -15.41 7.79
C ASP A 101 -6.42 -13.93 8.12
N ASP A 102 -5.61 -12.98 7.61
CA ASP A 102 -5.85 -11.55 7.81
C ASP A 102 -7.11 -11.14 7.03
N LYS A 103 -8.13 -10.66 7.74
CA LYS A 103 -9.29 -10.04 7.12
C LYS A 103 -8.87 -8.71 6.49
N GLN A 104 -9.36 -8.45 5.28
CA GLN A 104 -9.02 -7.27 4.49
C GLN A 104 -10.27 -6.51 4.09
N TYR A 105 -10.12 -5.22 3.80
CA TYR A 105 -11.19 -4.48 3.16
C TYR A 105 -11.45 -5.02 1.75
N SER A 106 -12.71 -5.35 1.46
CA SER A 106 -13.12 -5.74 0.10
C SER A 106 -13.02 -4.57 -0.87
N PHE A 107 -13.27 -3.36 -0.39
CA PHE A 107 -13.05 -2.14 -1.15
C PHE A 107 -11.56 -1.83 -1.24
N VAL A 108 -11.09 -1.64 -2.47
CA VAL A 108 -9.71 -1.28 -2.78
C VAL A 108 -9.65 0.22 -3.06
N HIS A 109 -8.75 0.90 -2.35
CA HIS A 109 -8.58 2.33 -2.47
C HIS A 109 -7.75 2.66 -3.71
N ILE A 110 -8.26 3.53 -4.57
CA ILE A 110 -7.55 4.02 -5.75
C ILE A 110 -7.34 5.52 -5.59
N LEU A 111 -6.08 5.93 -5.52
CA LEU A 111 -5.66 7.32 -5.39
C LEU A 111 -4.95 7.78 -6.67
N ASP A 112 -5.45 8.82 -7.32
CA ASP A 112 -4.87 9.45 -8.51
C ASP A 112 -4.35 10.84 -8.14
N LEU A 113 -3.03 10.99 -8.16
CA LEU A 113 -2.31 12.17 -7.72
C LEU A 113 -1.84 12.97 -8.94
N HIS A 114 -2.11 14.28 -8.93
CA HIS A 114 -1.61 15.20 -9.94
C HIS A 114 -0.07 15.24 -9.93
N GLU A 115 0.54 15.74 -11.01
CA GLU A 115 2.00 15.93 -11.06
C GLU A 115 2.52 16.88 -9.96
N ASP A 116 1.71 17.86 -9.57
CA ASP A 116 1.97 18.78 -8.46
C ASP A 116 1.36 18.30 -7.13
N GLY A 117 0.73 17.12 -7.13
CA GLY A 117 0.09 16.56 -5.96
C GLY A 117 1.09 15.95 -4.98
N VAL A 118 0.78 16.10 -3.70
CA VAL A 118 1.58 15.62 -2.58
C VAL A 118 0.71 14.91 -1.56
N ILE A 119 1.33 13.98 -0.85
CA ILE A 119 0.76 13.42 0.37
C ILE A 119 1.67 13.88 1.50
N LYS A 120 1.15 14.68 2.43
CA LYS A 120 1.88 15.18 3.59
C LYS A 120 2.17 14.05 4.60
N PRO A 121 3.12 14.26 5.53
CA PRO A 121 3.42 13.29 6.58
C PRO A 121 2.19 12.93 7.42
N HIS A 122 1.78 11.66 7.37
CA HIS A 122 0.66 11.15 8.15
C HIS A 122 0.87 9.68 8.56
N ILE A 123 0.07 9.23 9.52
CA ILE A 123 -0.02 7.82 9.94
C ILE A 123 -1.48 7.42 9.73
N ASP A 124 -1.73 6.36 8.96
CA ASP A 124 -3.09 5.88 8.70
C ASP A 124 -3.81 5.57 10.02
N SER A 125 -5.09 5.95 10.10
CA SER A 125 -5.89 5.77 11.31
C SER A 125 -5.93 4.30 11.75
N THR A 126 -5.54 4.02 12.99
CA THR A 126 -5.62 2.68 13.59
C THR A 126 -7.06 2.20 13.79
N ARG A 127 -8.04 3.09 13.63
CA ARG A 127 -9.47 2.75 13.67
C ARG A 127 -9.97 2.12 12.36
N TYR A 128 -9.26 2.35 11.26
CA TYR A 128 -9.70 1.98 9.90
C TYR A 128 -8.65 1.21 9.11
N CYS A 129 -7.49 0.91 9.69
CA CYS A 129 -6.41 0.18 9.03
C CYS A 129 -5.66 -0.64 10.07
N GLY A 130 -5.49 -1.93 9.80
CA GLY A 130 -4.72 -2.86 10.62
C GLY A 130 -3.22 -2.67 10.49
N ASP A 131 -2.48 -3.77 10.54
CA ASP A 131 -1.02 -3.80 10.62
C ASP A 131 -0.34 -3.51 9.28
N ILE A 132 -1.03 -3.78 8.15
CA ILE A 132 -0.42 -3.79 6.82
C ILE A 132 -1.10 -2.80 5.87
N ILE A 133 -0.29 -1.92 5.29
CA ILE A 133 -0.65 -1.10 4.13
C ILE A 133 0.20 -1.59 2.97
N THR A 134 -0.43 -1.92 1.84
CA THR A 134 0.30 -2.26 0.62
C THR A 134 -0.25 -1.47 -0.55
N GLY A 135 0.65 -0.95 -1.39
CA GLY A 135 0.27 -0.10 -2.52
C GLY A 135 1.02 -0.44 -3.79
N LEU A 136 0.28 -0.64 -4.86
CA LEU A 136 0.80 -0.78 -6.21
C LEU A 136 0.94 0.62 -6.83
N SER A 137 2.13 0.96 -7.34
CA SER A 137 2.41 2.24 -7.97
C SER A 137 2.26 2.14 -9.49
N LEU A 138 1.53 3.06 -10.12
CA LEU A 138 1.27 3.08 -11.57
C LEU A 138 1.66 4.43 -12.19
N LEU A 139 1.88 4.42 -13.51
CA LEU A 139 2.19 5.58 -14.37
C LEU A 139 3.57 6.22 -14.18
N SER A 140 3.89 6.67 -12.97
CA SER A 140 5.12 7.41 -12.69
C SER A 140 5.76 7.02 -11.37
N ASP A 141 7.07 7.20 -11.31
CA ASP A 141 7.87 6.95 -10.13
C ASP A 141 7.63 8.05 -9.08
N ALA A 142 7.83 7.70 -7.81
CA ALA A 142 7.77 8.64 -6.70
C ALA A 142 8.74 8.25 -5.58
N VAL A 143 9.00 9.19 -4.68
CA VAL A 143 9.69 8.92 -3.42
C VAL A 143 8.67 8.97 -2.30
N MET A 144 8.55 7.86 -1.58
CA MET A 144 7.85 7.83 -0.30
C MET A 144 8.88 8.03 0.81
N ARG A 145 8.65 8.99 1.69
CA ARG A 145 9.51 9.23 2.84
C ARG A 145 8.82 8.78 4.11
N LEU A 146 9.56 8.07 4.96
CA LEU A 146 9.17 7.65 6.29
C LEU A 146 9.97 8.48 7.31
N ARG A 147 9.29 9.08 8.28
CA ARG A 147 9.92 9.83 9.39
C ARG A 147 9.45 9.29 10.72
N HIS A 148 10.38 8.90 11.59
CA HIS A 148 10.03 8.41 12.92
C HIS A 148 9.22 9.44 13.69
N LYS A 149 8.13 9.04 14.33
CA LYS A 149 7.15 9.96 14.90
C LYS A 149 7.73 10.88 15.98
N ASP A 150 8.70 10.38 16.74
CA ASP A 150 9.37 11.12 17.83
C ASP A 150 10.76 11.68 17.44
N GLN A 151 11.33 11.26 16.31
CA GLN A 151 12.72 11.58 15.90
C GLN A 151 12.76 12.01 14.41
N LYS A 152 11.83 12.89 14.03
CA LYS A 152 11.44 13.19 12.65
C LYS A 152 12.56 13.67 11.71
N ASP A 153 13.56 14.32 12.27
CA ASP A 153 14.70 14.88 11.53
C ASP A 153 15.95 13.99 11.57
N GLN A 154 15.95 12.98 12.43
CA GLN A 154 17.09 12.09 12.65
C GLN A 154 16.89 10.75 11.95
N LEU A 155 15.72 10.12 12.18
CA LEU A 155 15.41 8.79 11.67
C LEU A 155 14.46 8.90 10.48
N ILE A 156 15.06 8.99 9.29
CA ILE A 156 14.37 9.15 8.01
C ILE A 156 14.76 8.01 7.06
N VAL A 157 13.76 7.41 6.40
CA VAL A 157 13.97 6.39 5.37
C VAL A 157 13.19 6.79 4.12
N ASP A 158 13.86 6.80 2.97
CA ASP A 158 13.19 6.99 1.68
C ASP A 158 13.02 5.65 0.96
N LEU A 159 11.86 5.46 0.34
CA LEU A 159 11.51 4.35 -0.53
C LEU A 159 11.39 4.87 -1.96
N PHE A 160 12.08 4.22 -2.90
CA PHE A 160 11.94 4.53 -4.32
C PHE A 160 10.80 3.72 -4.94
N LEU A 161 9.64 4.34 -5.05
CA LEU A 161 8.42 3.74 -5.58
C LEU A 161 8.38 3.88 -7.10
N GLN A 162 9.03 2.96 -7.79
CA GLN A 162 9.00 2.90 -9.25
C GLN A 162 7.59 2.56 -9.75
N LYS A 163 7.20 3.03 -10.93
CA LYS A 163 5.98 2.53 -11.59
C LYS A 163 6.05 1.00 -11.72
N ARG A 164 4.90 0.35 -11.57
CA ARG A 164 4.71 -1.10 -11.48
C ARG A 164 5.35 -1.76 -10.25
N SER A 165 5.83 -1.00 -9.27
CA SER A 165 6.30 -1.56 -8.01
C SER A 165 5.17 -1.76 -7.01
N LEU A 166 5.32 -2.77 -6.15
CA LEU A 166 4.50 -2.97 -4.97
C LEU A 166 5.31 -2.56 -3.75
N TYR A 167 4.77 -1.67 -2.92
CA TYR A 167 5.32 -1.42 -1.60
C TYR A 167 4.46 -2.05 -0.51
N LYS A 168 5.09 -2.33 0.62
CA LYS A 168 4.43 -2.76 1.86
C LYS A 168 5.01 -1.97 3.03
N LEU A 169 4.13 -1.40 3.84
CA LEU A 169 4.42 -0.87 5.17
C LEU A 169 3.70 -1.77 6.17
N GLY A 170 4.46 -2.47 7.00
CA GLY A 170 3.95 -3.32 8.07
C GLY A 170 4.43 -2.86 9.44
N GLU A 171 3.61 -3.14 10.46
CA GLU A 171 3.97 -3.09 11.88
C GLU A 171 4.71 -1.78 12.24
N VAL A 172 6.01 -1.86 12.59
CA VAL A 172 6.82 -0.69 13.00
C VAL A 172 6.81 0.41 11.94
N SER A 173 7.00 0.06 10.66
CA SER A 173 6.99 1.06 9.57
C SER A 173 5.63 1.73 9.38
N ARG A 174 4.54 1.10 9.81
CA ARG A 174 3.17 1.59 9.69
C ARG A 174 2.69 2.38 10.91
N TYR A 175 3.20 2.07 12.11
CA TYR A 175 2.75 2.69 13.37
C TYR A 175 3.70 3.75 13.91
N GLU A 176 5.00 3.60 13.68
CA GLU A 176 6.03 4.45 14.30
C GLU A 176 6.57 5.51 13.34
N PHE A 177 6.17 5.46 12.07
CA PHE A 177 6.66 6.36 11.03
C PHE A 177 5.51 7.09 10.33
N TYR A 178 5.61 8.41 10.25
CA TYR A 178 4.84 9.19 9.30
C TYR A 178 5.31 8.84 7.90
N HIS A 179 4.37 8.59 6.99
CA HIS A 179 4.66 8.39 5.58
C HIS A 179 4.14 9.56 4.75
N GLU A 180 4.88 9.93 3.70
CA GLU A 180 4.57 11.03 2.78
C GLU A 180 5.01 10.70 1.35
N ILE A 181 4.38 11.31 0.35
CA ILE A 181 4.82 11.26 -1.04
C ILE A 181 5.34 12.63 -1.45
N LEU A 182 6.66 12.71 -1.63
CA LEU A 182 7.40 13.97 -1.79
C LEU A 182 7.01 14.72 -3.07
N GLY A 183 6.75 16.02 -2.97
CA GLY A 183 6.43 16.88 -4.12
C GLY A 183 7.62 17.14 -5.05
N LYS A 184 7.35 17.76 -6.21
CA LYS A 184 8.35 18.05 -7.26
C LYS A 184 9.64 18.67 -6.73
N ALA A 185 9.54 19.61 -5.79
CA ALA A 185 10.68 20.33 -5.24
C ALA A 185 11.60 19.48 -4.34
N GLU A 186 11.07 18.41 -3.74
CA GLU A 186 11.75 17.60 -2.72
C GLU A 186 11.95 16.14 -3.15
N SER A 187 11.40 15.75 -4.30
CA SER A 187 11.44 14.37 -4.82
C SER A 187 12.84 14.00 -5.31
N TYR A 188 13.69 13.57 -4.37
CA TYR A 188 15.03 13.06 -4.62
C TYR A 188 15.19 11.70 -3.94
N PHE A 189 15.88 10.77 -4.61
CA PHE A 189 16.27 9.50 -4.04
C PHE A 189 17.78 9.33 -4.19
N MET A 190 18.48 9.16 -3.06
CA MET A 190 19.95 9.07 -3.00
C MET A 190 20.65 10.21 -3.78
N GLY A 191 20.17 11.44 -3.61
CA GLY A 191 20.69 12.63 -4.27
C GLY A 191 20.31 12.80 -5.75
N LYS A 192 19.57 11.85 -6.34
CA LYS A 192 19.09 11.95 -7.73
C LYS A 192 17.66 12.48 -7.76
N PRO A 193 17.35 13.50 -8.59
CA PRO A 193 15.98 13.96 -8.74
C PRO A 193 15.12 12.86 -9.36
N ILE A 194 13.93 12.65 -8.79
CA ILE A 194 12.89 11.76 -9.30
C ILE A 194 11.75 12.65 -9.81
N PRO A 195 11.66 12.92 -11.13
CA PRO A 195 10.64 13.80 -11.69
C PRO A 195 9.23 13.27 -11.39
N ARG A 196 8.39 14.11 -10.79
CA ARG A 196 6.99 13.78 -10.54
C ARG A 196 6.15 14.01 -11.80
N SER A 197 5.22 13.09 -12.05
CA SER A 197 4.13 13.23 -13.01
C SER A 197 2.83 12.71 -12.37
N ARG A 198 1.76 12.61 -13.15
CA ARG A 198 0.52 11.96 -12.69
C ARG A 198 0.85 10.55 -12.22
N ARG A 199 0.40 10.20 -11.01
CA ARG A 199 0.65 8.90 -10.39
C ARG A 199 -0.66 8.32 -9.89
N ILE A 200 -0.93 7.06 -10.20
CA ILE A 200 -2.03 6.33 -9.57
C ILE A 200 -1.44 5.31 -8.61
N SER A 201 -2.05 5.15 -7.45
CA SER A 201 -1.80 4.03 -6.56
C SER A 201 -3.08 3.25 -6.27
N ILE A 202 -2.96 1.93 -6.27
CA ILE A 202 -3.99 1.00 -5.80
C ILE A 202 -3.53 0.50 -4.44
N ILE A 203 -4.25 0.85 -3.38
CA ILE A 203 -3.91 0.57 -1.99
C ILE A 203 -4.87 -0.45 -1.40
N CYS A 204 -4.30 -1.52 -0.84
CA CYS A 204 -5.02 -2.51 -0.05
C CYS A 204 -4.59 -2.39 1.42
N ARG A 205 -5.55 -2.61 2.32
CA ARG A 205 -5.34 -2.58 3.77
C ARG A 205 -6.06 -3.76 4.42
N ASP A 206 -5.48 -4.23 5.52
CA ASP A 206 -6.15 -5.15 6.42
C ASP A 206 -7.13 -4.42 7.35
N LEU A 207 -8.09 -5.18 7.89
CA LEU A 207 -9.01 -4.69 8.90
C LEU A 207 -8.27 -4.46 10.23
N PRO A 208 -8.70 -3.48 11.04
CA PRO A 208 -8.08 -3.22 12.34
C PRO A 208 -8.21 -4.41 13.30
N PRO A 209 -7.28 -4.59 14.27
CA PRO A 209 -7.21 -5.80 15.12
C PRO A 209 -8.50 -6.13 15.86
N ASN A 210 -9.23 -5.11 16.33
CA ASN A 210 -10.53 -5.27 17.00
C ASN A 210 -11.61 -5.87 16.10
N VAL A 211 -11.49 -5.79 14.79
CA VAL A 211 -12.40 -6.42 13.81
C VAL A 211 -11.88 -7.80 13.40
N GLN A 212 -10.57 -8.00 13.42
CA GLN A 212 -9.95 -9.32 13.20
C GLN A 212 -10.46 -10.34 14.24
N GLU A 213 -10.53 -9.95 15.52
CA GLU A 213 -10.87 -10.82 16.66
C GLU A 213 -12.37 -11.10 16.85
N ASN A 214 -13.27 -10.28 16.29
CA ASN A 214 -14.69 -10.25 16.66
C ASN A 214 -15.60 -11.30 15.95
N GLU A 215 -15.06 -12.46 15.58
CA GLU A 215 -15.88 -13.64 15.29
C GLU A 215 -15.59 -14.77 16.29
N LEU A 216 -16.22 -14.67 17.46
CA LEU A 216 -16.63 -15.90 18.17
C LEU A 216 -17.56 -16.68 17.22
N PRO A 217 -17.40 -18.01 17.07
CA PRO A 217 -18.28 -18.78 16.21
C PRO A 217 -19.73 -18.61 16.70
N LEU A 218 -20.63 -18.22 15.79
CA LEU A 218 -22.06 -18.25 16.04
C LEU A 218 -22.43 -19.62 16.63
N PRO A 219 -23.08 -19.68 17.81
CA PRO A 219 -23.53 -20.94 18.37
C PRO A 219 -24.43 -21.64 17.36
N THR A 220 -24.10 -22.88 17.01
CA THR A 220 -24.96 -23.82 16.28
C THR A 220 -26.26 -24.04 17.08
N MET A 221 -27.21 -23.15 16.90
CA MET A 221 -28.54 -23.21 17.49
C MET A 221 -29.55 -22.85 16.39
N LEU A 222 -29.65 -23.71 15.36
CA LEU A 222 -30.84 -23.83 14.48
C LEU A 222 -30.70 -25.02 13.50
N GLN A 223 -30.30 -26.20 14.00
CA GLN A 223 -30.59 -27.48 13.32
C GLN A 223 -30.84 -28.57 14.37
N LYS A 224 -32.01 -28.55 15.01
CA LYS A 224 -32.62 -29.72 15.67
C LYS A 224 -34.03 -29.37 16.17
N LYS A 225 -34.99 -29.27 15.24
CA LYS A 225 -36.40 -29.61 15.47
C LYS A 225 -37.01 -30.01 14.13
N ASN A 226 -36.66 -31.20 13.67
CA ASN A 226 -37.44 -31.99 12.71
C ASN A 226 -37.14 -33.48 12.97
N SER A 227 -37.58 -33.97 14.12
CA SER A 227 -37.81 -35.41 14.35
C SER A 227 -38.73 -35.62 15.55
N CYS A 228 -40.03 -35.62 15.30
CA CYS A 228 -41.01 -36.44 16.04
C CYS A 228 -42.21 -36.58 15.11
N CYS A 229 -42.15 -37.50 14.15
CA CYS A 229 -42.74 -38.83 14.26
C CYS A 229 -44.27 -38.78 14.41
N ASN A 230 -44.93 -38.87 13.25
CA ASN A 230 -46.25 -39.47 13.12
C ASN A 230 -46.35 -40.76 13.95
N LYS A 231 -47.39 -40.88 14.79
CA LYS A 231 -48.19 -42.11 14.95
C LYS A 231 -49.39 -41.89 15.88
N ARG A 232 -50.57 -42.13 15.27
CA ARG A 232 -51.69 -42.96 15.76
C ARG A 232 -52.88 -42.30 16.47
N TYR A 233 -54.02 -42.64 15.86
CA TYR A 233 -55.45 -42.61 16.22
C TYR A 233 -56.15 -41.25 16.18
#